data_AF-A0A2M7S7R8-F1
#
_entry.id   AF-A0A2M7S7R8-F1
#
_cell.length_a   1.000
_cell.length_b   1.000
_cell.length_c   1.000
_cell.angle_alpha   90.00
_cell.angle_beta   90.00
_cell.angle_gamma   90.00
#
_symmetry.space_group_name_H-M   'P 1'
#
loop_
_entity.id
_entity.type
_entity.pdbx_description
1 polymer ?
#
loop_
_entity_poly.entity_id
_entity_poly.type
_entity_poly.pdbx_seq_one_letter_code
_entity_poly.pdbx_strand_id
1 'polypeptide(L)' 'MLEYKQYAPANHFHMTWGLKPARLQYWMDLNNVLSAAPWQARPRFIEGEDRPLPLIYLLNGGETATKLRLAARRK' A
#
# COMPACT_ATOMS: atom_id res chain seq x y z
N MET A 1 0.02 24.97 7.10
CA MET A 1 -1.07 24.07 6.67
C MET A 1 -0.73 23.66 5.24
N LEU A 2 -0.28 22.43 5.01
CA LEU A 2 0.01 21.96 3.64
C LEU A 2 -1.33 21.53 3.02
N GLU A 3 -1.76 22.16 1.93
CA GLU A 3 -3.00 21.79 1.26
C GLU A 3 -2.85 20.40 0.62
N TYR A 4 -3.72 19.47 1.00
CA TYR A 4 -3.76 18.09 0.48
C TYR A 4 -3.78 18.01 -1.05
N LYS A 5 -4.31 19.05 -1.71
CA LYS A 5 -4.52 19.13 -3.16
C LYS A 5 -3.24 18.96 -3.98
N GLN A 6 -2.07 19.33 -3.45
CA GLN A 6 -0.80 19.15 -4.17
C GLN A 6 -0.23 17.73 -4.11
N TYR A 7 -0.72 16.90 -3.17
CA TYR A 7 -0.25 15.52 -2.98
C TYR A 7 -1.27 14.46 -3.41
N ALA A 8 -2.45 14.87 -3.90
CA ALA A 8 -3.43 13.96 -4.48
C ALA A 8 -2.85 13.33 -5.77
N PRO A 9 -2.70 11.99 -5.85
CA PRO A 9 -2.08 11.35 -7.01
C PRO A 9 -2.97 11.36 -8.27
N ALA A 10 -4.26 11.69 -8.12
CA ALA A 10 -5.24 11.76 -9.20
C ALA A 10 -6.36 12.76 -8.88
N ASN A 11 -7.14 13.14 -9.91
CA ASN A 11 -8.29 14.03 -9.80
C ASN A 11 -9.61 13.31 -9.41
N HIS A 12 -9.63 11.97 -9.37
CA HIS A 12 -10.78 11.17 -9.00
C HIS A 12 -10.41 10.13 -7.93
N PHE A 13 -11.34 9.83 -7.03
CA PHE A 13 -11.17 8.85 -5.96
C PHE A 13 -12.31 7.83 -5.95
N HIS A 14 -11.97 6.57 -5.68
CA HIS A 14 -12.95 5.51 -5.42
C HIS A 14 -13.17 5.37 -3.92
N MET A 15 -14.32 5.86 -3.43
CA MET A 15 -14.69 5.77 -2.02
C MET A 15 -15.54 4.52 -1.79
N THR A 16 -15.19 3.73 -0.79
CA THR A 16 -15.86 2.47 -0.46
C THR A 16 -16.36 2.48 0.99
N TRP A 17 -17.46 1.78 1.25
CA TRP A 17 -17.99 1.59 2.60
C TRP A 17 -17.72 0.16 3.08
N GLY A 18 -17.18 0.01 4.30
CA GLY A 18 -16.99 -1.29 4.94
C GLY A 18 -15.88 -2.18 4.33
N LEU A 19 -15.11 -1.69 3.35
CA LEU A 19 -13.95 -2.43 2.85
C LEU A 19 -12.83 -2.39 3.90
N LYS A 20 -12.52 -3.54 4.49
CA LYS A 20 -11.41 -3.66 5.45
C LYS A 20 -10.06 -3.36 4.77
N PRO A 21 -9.18 -2.51 5.34
CA PRO A 21 -7.85 -2.21 4.79
C PRO A 21 -7.03 -3.46 4.44
N ALA A 22 -7.05 -4.48 5.29
CA ALA A 22 -6.39 -5.76 5.05
C ALA A 22 -6.81 -6.45 3.74
N ARG A 23 -8.06 -6.31 3.28
CA ARG A 23 -8.52 -6.88 2.00
C ARG A 23 -7.92 -6.16 0.80
N LEU A 24 -7.87 -4.83 0.86
CA LEU A 24 -7.21 -4.04 -0.17
C LEU A 24 -5.71 -4.35 -0.23
N GLN A 25 -5.04 -4.40 0.93
CA GLN A 25 -3.62 -4.76 1.01
C GLN A 25 -3.33 -6.15 0.47
N TYR A 26 -4.19 -7.14 0.72
CA TYR A 26 -4.09 -8.47 0.11
C TYR A 26 -4.18 -8.39 -1.42
N TRP A 27 -5.15 -7.65 -1.97
CA TRP A 27 -5.25 -7.42 -3.41
C TRP A 27 -4.01 -6.73 -3.98
N MET A 28 -3.45 -5.75 -3.26
CA MET A 28 -2.24 -5.04 -3.67
C MET A 28 -1.03 -5.97 -3.76
N ASP A 29 -0.93 -6.97 -2.89
CA ASP A 29 0.14 -7.96 -2.94
C ASP A 29 0.04 -8.86 -4.16
N LEU A 30 -1.17 -9.36 -4.45
CA LEU A 30 -1.43 -10.18 -5.63
C LEU A 30 -1.10 -9.45 -6.94
N ASN A 31 -1.32 -8.13 -6.97
CA ASN A 31 -1.15 -7.31 -8.16
C ASN A 31 0.19 -6.54 -8.18
N ASN A 32 1.10 -6.78 -7.23
CA ASN A 32 2.38 -6.09 -7.13
C ASN A 32 2.25 -4.55 -7.04
N VAL A 33 1.22 -4.05 -6.36
CA VAL A 33 0.95 -2.61 -6.17
C VAL A 33 1.53 -2.14 -4.84
N LEU A 34 2.25 -1.01 -4.84
CA LEU A 34 2.79 -0.40 -3.62
C LEU A 34 1.76 0.49 -2.90
N SER A 35 1.76 0.44 -1.58
CA SER A 35 1.01 1.39 -0.75
C SER A 35 1.81 2.68 -0.59
N ALA A 36 1.19 3.82 -0.88
CA ALA A 36 1.79 5.15 -0.78
C ALA A 36 1.76 5.74 0.66
N ALA A 37 1.65 4.90 1.70
CA ALA A 37 1.63 5.36 3.08
C ALA A 37 3.03 5.81 3.57
N PRO A 38 3.13 6.84 4.44
CA PRO A 38 2.02 7.50 5.14
C PRO A 38 1.35 8.60 4.29
N TRP A 39 0.06 8.83 4.53
CA TRP A 39 -0.69 9.99 4.00
C TRP A 39 -1.64 10.52 5.09
N GLN A 40 -2.46 11.55 4.77
CA GLN A 40 -3.29 12.24 5.75
C GLN A 40 -4.13 11.26 6.59
N ALA A 41 -3.84 11.19 7.90
CA ALA A 41 -4.47 10.29 8.87
C ALA A 41 -4.30 8.78 8.60
N ARG A 42 -3.37 8.38 7.73
CA ARG A 42 -3.04 6.97 7.48
C ARG A 42 -1.54 6.73 7.68
N PRO A 43 -1.10 6.28 8.88
CA PRO A 43 0.28 5.90 9.12
C PRO A 43 0.67 4.66 8.29
N ARG A 44 1.95 4.30 8.27
CA ARG A 44 2.43 3.11 7.53
C ARG A 44 1.86 1.78 8.02
N PHE A 45 1.46 1.70 9.28
CA PHE A 45 0.92 0.52 9.92
C PHE A 45 -0.10 0.89 11.00
N ILE A 46 -1.19 0.14 11.09
CA ILE A 46 -2.18 0.21 12.17
C ILE A 46 -2.43 -1.21 12.69
N GLU A 47 -2.15 -1.43 13.97
CA GLU A 47 -2.34 -2.72 14.64
C GLU A 47 -3.82 -3.11 14.66
N GLY A 48 -4.12 -4.38 14.38
CA GLY A 48 -5.49 -4.91 14.33
C GLY A 48 -6.30 -4.53 13.09
N GLU A 49 -5.85 -3.57 12.29
CA GLU A 49 -6.50 -3.17 11.03
C GLU A 49 -5.75 -3.66 9.79
N ASP A 50 -4.42 -3.53 9.82
CA ASP A 50 -3.56 -3.89 8.70
C ASP A 50 -3.26 -5.38 8.67
N ARG A 51 -3.12 -5.92 7.46
CA ARG A 51 -2.71 -7.31 7.30
C ARG A 51 -1.29 -7.53 7.86
N PRO A 52 -0.96 -8.72 8.33
CA PRO A 52 0.42 -9.11 8.58
C PRO A 52 1.28 -8.95 7.31
N LEU A 53 2.57 -8.68 7.49
CA LEU A 53 3.51 -8.69 6.38
C LEU A 53 3.73 -10.14 5.89
N PRO A 54 3.60 -10.42 4.58
CA PRO A 54 4.01 -11.69 4.00
C PRO A 54 5.46 -12.03 4.33
N LEU A 55 5.73 -13.31 4.62
CA LEU A 55 7.09 -13.80 4.92
C LEU A 55 8.09 -13.43 3.82
N ILE A 56 7.67 -13.53 2.55
CA ILE A 56 8.53 -13.17 1.41
C ILE A 56 8.99 -11.71 1.48
N TYR A 57 8.18 -10.79 2.02
CA TYR A 57 8.59 -9.40 2.19
C TYR A 57 9.64 -9.26 3.27
N LEU A 58 9.49 -9.96 4.40
CA LEU A 58 10.48 -9.98 5.47
C LEU A 58 11.84 -10.50 4.98
N LEU A 59 11.83 -11.60 4.22
CA LEU A 59 13.04 -12.21 3.67
C LEU A 59 13.75 -11.35 2.61
N ASN A 60 13.03 -10.44 1.95
CA ASN A 60 13.56 -9.64 0.84
C ASN A 60 13.83 -8.18 1.20
N GLY A 61 13.90 -7.83 2.49
CA GLY A 61 14.19 -6.46 2.93
C GLY A 61 13.01 -5.52 2.86
N GLY A 62 11.79 -6.04 2.96
CA GLY A 62 10.53 -5.30 3.03
C GLY A 62 9.67 -5.36 1.77
N GLU A 63 8.44 -4.88 1.91
CA GLU A 63 7.44 -4.85 0.83
C GLU A 63 7.95 -4.07 -0.39
N THR A 64 8.48 -2.87 -0.19
CA THR A 64 9.00 -2.01 -1.27
C THR A 64 10.10 -2.69 -2.07
N ALA A 65 11.11 -3.23 -1.38
CA ALA A 65 12.23 -3.91 -2.03
C ALA A 65 11.75 -5.15 -2.79
N THR A 66 10.79 -5.90 -2.25
CA THR A 66 10.23 -7.07 -2.92
C THR A 66 9.47 -6.68 -4.18
N LYS A 67 8.54 -5.74 -4.09
CA LYS A 67 7.66 -5.36 -5.22
C LYS A 67 8.44 -4.70 -6.37
N LEU A 68 9.47 -3.91 -6.07
CA LEU A 68 10.36 -3.34 -7.08
C LEU A 68 11.15 -4.42 -7.83
N ARG A 69 11.68 -5.42 -7.11
CA ARG A 69 12.37 -6.56 -7.75
C ARG A 69 11.42 -7.38 -8.62
N LEU A 70 10.18 -7.62 -8.17
CA LEU A 70 9.17 -8.32 -8.96
C LEU A 70 8.80 -7.55 -10.24
N ALA A 71 8.65 -6.22 -10.15
CA ALA A 71 8.37 -5.37 -11.31
C ALA A 71 9.51 -5.42 -12.34
N ALA A 72 10.77 -5.41 -11.87
CA ALA A 72 11.93 -5.46 -12.75
C ALA A 72 12.08 -6.77 -13.55
N ARG A 73 11.49 -7.88 -13.08
CA ARG A 73 11.54 -9.20 -13.76
C ARG A 73 10.59 -9.32 -14.95
N ARG A 74 9.62 -8.41 -15.10
CA ARG A 74 8.62 -8.42 -16.18
C ARG A 74 9.08 -7.67 -17.44
N LYS A 75 10.39 -7.49 -17.63
CA LYS A 75 10.99 -6.95 -18.86
C LYS A 75 11.31 -8.06 -19.83
#